data_AF-A0A964GZL5-F1
#
_entry.id   AF-A0A964GZL5-F1
#
_cell.length_a   1.000
_cell.length_b   1.000
_cell.length_c   1.000
_cell.angle_alpha   90.00
_cell.angle_beta   90.00
_cell.angle_gamma   90.00
#
_symmetry.space_group_name_H-M   'P 1'
#
loop_
_entity.id
_entity.type
_entity.pdbx_description
1 polymer ?
#
loop_
_entity_poly.entity_id
_entity_poly.type
_entity_poly.pdbx_seq_one_letter_code
_entity_poly.pdbx_strand_id
1 'polypeptide(L)'
;MLVGAALAALPRADACALDPRRPHTYEADQMRQAYLTAMDAASVNGLFPGDAYFGMPAVESGTRASRANGPAAIPAVLLKAIAWVESDMTMASRSVQFNSIGDALISFDCGHGIMQVTTGMTLPLGDGGRATDRQVLVATHYVHNIARGAYILVDKWNQAPEFRPITGTDTGSNPLLVENWYYAIWSYNGFTGPGSTRSNHPADASFAWPRPAFRCDGTQSRDRYPYQELVWGCMANPPVRNGQQLWQPVAATLPDLTKPAFNTPLNVNLFQYPFTQMDMPTPAPAHLAAPASLAAGYRERALGTPAIAITGSTSITLQTNAGPSRQTASISIRNTGTGVLAWYATTNDNFLILTPPAGAATGGDVTCTTTGCPNGTFTISVNPTLLPRARATGQVTISSPNSSAAPVVITVQVVADFEVGTPGTSRAR
;
A
#
# COMPACT_ATOMS: atom_id res chain seq x y z
N MET A 1 47.75 1.98 -18.46
CA MET A 1 46.58 1.26 -17.93
C MET A 1 45.47 2.29 -17.75
N LEU A 2 44.58 2.40 -18.72
CA LEU A 2 43.37 3.23 -18.62
C LEU A 2 42.32 2.40 -17.86
N VAL A 3 41.94 2.86 -16.67
CA VAL A 3 40.79 2.31 -15.94
C VAL A 3 39.55 3.05 -16.43
N GLY A 4 38.70 2.33 -17.16
CA GLY A 4 37.46 2.85 -17.73
C GLY A 4 36.48 3.23 -16.62
N ALA A 5 35.99 4.47 -16.68
CA ALA A 5 34.83 4.89 -15.91
C ALA A 5 33.61 4.11 -16.41
N ALA A 6 33.02 3.30 -15.53
CA ALA A 6 31.71 2.71 -15.76
C ALA A 6 30.69 3.85 -15.84
N LEU A 7 30.14 4.07 -17.04
CA LEU A 7 28.92 4.84 -17.22
C LEU A 7 27.84 4.21 -16.34
N ALA A 8 27.46 4.90 -15.26
CA ALA A 8 26.31 4.54 -14.46
C ALA A 8 25.08 4.54 -15.40
N ALA A 9 24.51 3.36 -15.62
CA ALA A 9 23.24 3.24 -16.30
C ALA A 9 22.22 4.10 -15.56
N LEU A 10 21.53 4.99 -16.27
CA LEU A 10 20.33 5.67 -15.75
C LEU A 10 19.40 4.59 -15.18
N PRO A 11 18.81 4.79 -13.99
CA PRO A 11 17.90 3.79 -13.43
C PRO A 11 16.73 3.60 -14.40
N ARG A 12 16.48 2.36 -14.81
CA ARG A 12 15.20 2.01 -15.43
C ARG A 12 14.11 2.42 -14.45
N ALA A 13 13.17 3.23 -14.89
CA ALA A 13 11.93 3.40 -14.14
C ALA A 13 11.22 2.04 -14.16
N ASP A 14 11.32 1.29 -13.06
CA ASP A 14 10.57 0.05 -12.91
C ASP A 14 9.08 0.40 -12.89
N ALA A 15 8.28 -0.27 -13.73
CA ALA A 15 6.85 -0.03 -13.74
C ALA A 15 6.22 -0.46 -12.41
N CYS A 16 5.10 0.17 -12.04
CA CYS A 16 4.36 -0.26 -10.87
C CYS A 16 3.67 -1.60 -11.14
N ALA A 17 3.57 -2.44 -10.11
CA ALA A 17 2.73 -3.62 -10.19
C ALA A 17 1.31 -3.22 -10.60
N LEU A 18 0.69 -4.01 -11.49
CA LEU A 18 -0.66 -3.76 -12.03
C LEU A 18 -0.79 -2.47 -12.87
N ASP A 19 0.30 -1.79 -13.23
CA ASP A 19 0.30 -0.68 -14.21
C ASP A 19 0.53 -1.22 -15.65
N PRO A 20 -0.03 -0.61 -16.72
CA PRO A 20 -0.86 0.60 -16.80
C PRO A 20 -2.34 0.40 -16.40
N ARG A 21 -2.76 -0.83 -16.07
CA ARG A 21 -4.18 -1.18 -15.89
C ARG A 21 -4.51 -1.23 -14.41
N ARG A 22 -4.74 -0.06 -13.82
CA ARG A 22 -5.02 0.13 -12.40
C ARG A 22 -6.07 -0.88 -11.90
N PRO A 23 -5.81 -1.58 -10.78
CA PRO A 23 -6.78 -2.48 -10.21
C PRO A 23 -7.91 -1.72 -9.53
N HIS A 24 -9.04 -2.37 -9.33
CA HIS A 24 -10.10 -1.84 -8.47
C HIS A 24 -9.93 -2.27 -7.01
N THR A 25 -10.36 -1.45 -6.06
CA THR A 25 -10.36 -1.77 -4.63
C THR A 25 -11.64 -1.26 -3.97
N TYR A 26 -11.97 -1.83 -2.81
CA TYR A 26 -13.04 -1.32 -1.97
C TYR A 26 -12.56 -0.10 -1.16
N GLU A 27 -13.35 0.97 -1.18
CA GLU A 27 -13.22 2.14 -0.32
C GLU A 27 -14.28 2.09 0.77
N ALA A 28 -13.83 2.02 2.02
CA ALA A 28 -14.69 1.88 3.19
C ALA A 28 -15.40 3.18 3.57
N ASP A 29 -15.98 3.19 4.76
CA ASP A 29 -16.83 4.24 5.28
C ASP A 29 -16.11 5.61 5.38
N GLN A 30 -16.90 6.68 5.31
CA GLN A 30 -16.42 8.06 5.41
C GLN A 30 -15.76 8.38 6.76
N MET A 31 -16.20 7.70 7.82
CA MET A 31 -15.67 7.88 9.18
C MET A 31 -14.37 7.09 9.40
N ARG A 32 -13.91 6.34 8.39
CA ARG A 32 -12.71 5.51 8.40
C ARG A 32 -12.71 4.43 9.47
N GLN A 33 -13.87 4.06 10.00
CA GLN A 33 -13.95 3.16 11.14
C GLN A 33 -13.37 1.78 10.82
N ALA A 34 -13.62 1.25 9.62
CA ALA A 34 -13.03 -0.02 9.18
C ALA A 34 -11.50 0.04 9.17
N TYR A 35 -10.91 1.15 8.69
CA TYR A 35 -9.47 1.34 8.60
C TYR A 35 -8.83 1.55 9.97
N LEU A 36 -9.44 2.38 10.83
CA LEU A 36 -8.96 2.63 12.18
C LEU A 36 -8.92 1.35 13.01
N THR A 37 -9.97 0.53 12.93
CA THR A 37 -10.02 -0.75 13.64
C THR A 37 -9.00 -1.75 13.09
N ALA A 38 -8.77 -1.74 11.77
CA ALA A 38 -7.75 -2.59 11.16
C ALA A 38 -6.33 -2.16 11.55
N MET A 39 -6.08 -0.85 11.71
CA MET A 39 -4.82 -0.35 12.24
C MET A 39 -4.61 -0.72 13.71
N ASP A 40 -5.66 -0.64 14.53
CA ASP A 40 -5.60 -1.14 15.92
C ASP A 40 -5.24 -2.62 15.95
N ALA A 41 -5.84 -3.45 15.09
CA ALA A 41 -5.49 -4.87 14.96
C ALA A 41 -4.07 -5.11 14.45
N ALA A 42 -3.64 -4.39 13.41
CA ALA A 42 -2.30 -4.49 12.87
C ALA A 42 -1.24 -4.12 13.92
N SER A 43 -1.53 -3.11 14.75
CA SER A 43 -0.61 -2.60 15.78
C SER A 43 -0.24 -3.62 16.85
N VAL A 44 -0.97 -4.73 16.96
CA VAL A 44 -0.72 -5.80 17.94
C VAL A 44 -0.60 -7.18 17.26
N ASN A 45 -0.25 -7.21 15.97
CA ASN A 45 -0.14 -8.42 15.15
C ASN A 45 -1.44 -9.27 15.10
N GLY A 46 -2.60 -8.64 15.27
CA GLY A 46 -3.90 -9.31 15.38
C GLY A 46 -4.51 -9.75 14.05
N LEU A 47 -3.91 -9.38 12.90
CA LEU A 47 -4.46 -9.69 11.58
C LEU A 47 -3.88 -10.97 10.98
N PHE A 48 -2.56 -11.11 10.96
CA PHE A 48 -1.85 -12.22 10.30
C PHE A 48 -0.71 -12.79 11.16
N PRO A 49 -0.96 -13.19 12.42
CA PRO A 49 0.09 -13.71 13.29
C PRO A 49 0.80 -14.90 12.65
N GLY A 50 2.13 -14.82 12.53
CA GLY A 50 2.98 -15.87 11.94
C GLY A 50 3.09 -15.85 10.42
N ASP A 51 2.35 -14.99 9.71
CA ASP A 51 2.54 -14.82 8.26
C ASP A 51 3.85 -14.07 7.98
N ALA A 52 4.67 -14.58 7.05
CA ALA A 52 6.00 -14.04 6.79
C ALA A 52 6.01 -12.69 6.05
N TYR A 53 4.89 -12.28 5.45
CA TYR A 53 4.80 -11.07 4.62
C TYR A 53 3.86 -10.00 5.20
N PHE A 54 2.72 -10.42 5.73
CA PHE A 54 1.69 -9.58 6.33
C PHE A 54 1.72 -9.62 7.87
N GLY A 55 2.31 -10.66 8.47
CA GLY A 55 2.40 -10.79 9.92
C GLY A 55 3.49 -9.90 10.48
N MET A 56 3.15 -9.12 11.50
CA MET A 56 4.09 -8.20 12.11
C MET A 56 5.20 -8.98 12.83
N PRO A 57 6.48 -8.71 12.53
CA PRO A 57 7.59 -9.37 13.23
C PRO A 57 7.69 -8.90 14.68
N ALA A 58 8.53 -9.56 15.47
CA ALA A 58 8.87 -9.11 16.82
C ALA A 58 9.46 -7.69 16.78
N VAL A 59 9.11 -6.86 17.76
CA VAL A 59 9.66 -5.51 17.88
C VAL A 59 10.85 -5.57 18.83
N GLU A 60 12.03 -5.23 18.33
CA GLU A 60 13.24 -5.26 19.14
C GLU A 60 13.30 -4.10 20.15
N SER A 61 13.95 -4.32 21.29
CA SER A 61 14.20 -3.27 22.28
C SER A 61 15.49 -3.55 23.04
N GLY A 62 16.00 -2.56 23.75
CA GLY A 62 17.27 -2.62 24.48
C GLY A 62 18.24 -1.53 24.06
N THR A 63 19.46 -1.59 24.59
CA THR A 63 20.53 -0.67 24.21
C THR A 63 21.13 -1.07 22.86
N ARG A 64 21.92 -0.17 22.24
CA ARG A 64 22.67 -0.48 21.01
C ARG A 64 23.47 -1.78 21.09
N ALA A 65 24.04 -2.10 22.25
CA ALA A 65 24.88 -3.29 22.44
C ALA A 65 24.08 -4.56 22.77
N SER A 66 22.79 -4.46 23.07
CA SER A 66 22.00 -5.55 23.61
C SER A 66 20.51 -5.41 23.25
N ARG A 67 20.21 -5.42 21.95
CA ARG A 67 18.82 -5.51 21.48
C ARG A 67 18.32 -6.95 21.56
N ALA A 68 17.05 -7.10 21.90
CA ALA A 68 16.37 -8.39 21.95
C ALA A 68 14.95 -8.27 21.39
N ASN A 69 14.48 -9.36 20.78
CA ASN A 69 13.11 -9.49 20.30
C ASN A 69 12.12 -9.37 21.47
N GLY A 70 11.16 -8.45 21.36
CA GLY A 70 10.05 -8.28 22.27
C GLY A 70 8.70 -8.62 21.63
N PRO A 71 7.60 -8.28 22.32
CA PRO A 71 6.25 -8.41 21.77
C PRO A 71 6.10 -7.62 20.46
N ALA A 72 5.35 -8.18 19.51
CA ALA A 72 4.97 -7.48 18.29
C ALA A 72 3.89 -6.43 18.64
N ALA A 73 4.32 -5.21 18.98
CA ALA A 73 3.42 -4.10 19.31
C ALA A 73 3.94 -2.74 18.81
N ILE A 74 3.05 -1.98 18.19
CA ILE A 74 3.26 -0.59 17.75
C ILE A 74 2.23 0.28 18.50
N PRO A 75 2.59 1.48 18.96
CA PRO A 75 1.60 2.50 19.31
C PRO A 75 0.64 2.76 18.16
N ALA A 76 -0.63 2.33 18.27
CA ALA A 76 -1.58 2.35 17.15
C ALA A 76 -1.79 3.75 16.52
N VAL A 77 -1.61 4.81 17.32
CA VAL A 77 -1.67 6.21 16.86
C VAL A 77 -0.64 6.52 15.77
N LEU A 78 0.52 5.85 15.76
CA LEU A 78 1.53 5.99 14.71
C LEU A 78 0.99 5.47 13.37
N LEU A 79 0.36 4.28 13.35
CA LEU A 79 -0.23 3.73 12.12
C LEU A 79 -1.34 4.65 11.59
N LYS A 80 -2.17 5.20 12.48
CA LYS A 80 -3.26 6.14 12.13
C LYS A 80 -2.73 7.43 11.50
N ALA A 81 -1.71 8.02 12.12
CA ALA A 81 -1.09 9.24 11.62
C ALA A 81 -0.31 9.00 10.31
N ILE A 82 0.43 7.88 10.20
CA ILE A 82 1.08 7.47 8.94
C ILE A 82 0.04 7.31 7.84
N ALA A 83 -1.01 6.51 8.04
CA ALA A 83 -2.06 6.28 7.06
C ALA A 83 -2.68 7.60 6.56
N TRP A 84 -2.89 8.55 7.47
CA TRP A 84 -3.37 9.87 7.09
C TRP A 84 -2.35 10.68 6.29
N VAL A 85 -1.10 10.73 6.75
CA VAL A 85 -0.02 11.44 6.05
C VAL A 85 0.19 10.83 4.66
N GLU A 86 0.15 9.50 4.52
CA GLU A 86 0.40 8.80 3.26
C GLU A 86 -0.74 8.98 2.24
N SER A 87 -2.00 8.90 2.66
CA SER A 87 -3.12 8.75 1.72
C SER A 87 -4.38 9.52 2.07
N ASP A 88 -4.38 10.39 3.08
CA ASP A 88 -5.61 10.86 3.76
C ASP A 88 -6.48 9.67 4.23
N MET A 89 -5.82 8.55 4.56
CA MET A 89 -6.44 7.29 4.97
C MET A 89 -7.43 6.76 3.92
N THR A 90 -7.01 6.69 2.66
CA THR A 90 -7.81 6.22 1.51
C THR A 90 -7.20 4.96 0.91
N MET A 91 -8.02 3.97 0.58
CA MET A 91 -7.59 2.77 -0.14
C MET A 91 -7.75 2.96 -1.65
N ALA A 92 -8.88 3.52 -2.05
CA ALA A 92 -9.17 3.86 -3.44
C ALA A 92 -8.78 5.30 -3.78
N SER A 93 -8.72 5.60 -5.07
CA SER A 93 -8.52 6.96 -5.57
C SER A 93 -9.62 7.90 -5.07
N ARG A 94 -9.30 9.20 -4.99
CA ARG A 94 -10.21 10.22 -4.43
C ARG A 94 -11.53 10.40 -5.19
N SER A 95 -11.61 9.90 -6.43
CA SER A 95 -12.85 9.89 -7.22
C SER A 95 -13.82 8.77 -6.82
N VAL A 96 -13.37 7.78 -6.07
CA VAL A 96 -14.21 6.68 -5.61
C VAL A 96 -15.00 7.12 -4.38
N GLN A 97 -16.31 6.87 -4.41
CA GLN A 97 -17.20 7.19 -3.30
C GLN A 97 -16.94 6.26 -2.11
N PHE A 98 -17.28 6.69 -0.90
CA PHE A 98 -17.25 5.81 0.26
C PHE A 98 -18.24 4.66 0.11
N ASN A 99 -17.92 3.51 0.72
CA ASN A 99 -18.69 2.27 0.60
C ASN A 99 -18.88 1.86 -0.88
N SER A 100 -17.79 1.87 -1.65
CA SER A 100 -17.81 1.61 -3.10
C SER A 100 -16.59 0.83 -3.57
N ILE A 101 -16.60 0.39 -4.82
CA ILE A 101 -15.47 -0.22 -5.50
C ILE A 101 -15.08 0.66 -6.69
N GLY A 102 -13.79 0.92 -6.87
CA GLY A 102 -13.26 1.65 -8.02
C GLY A 102 -11.74 1.66 -8.04
N ASP A 103 -11.14 2.51 -8.87
CA ASP A 103 -9.67 2.57 -9.05
C ASP A 103 -8.92 2.67 -7.72
N ALA A 104 -7.95 1.78 -7.53
CA ALA A 104 -7.05 1.82 -6.38
C ALA A 104 -6.21 3.10 -6.36
N LEU A 105 -5.88 3.57 -5.16
CA LEU A 105 -4.91 4.65 -4.99
C LEU A 105 -3.51 4.11 -5.27
N ILE A 106 -2.91 4.58 -6.37
CA ILE A 106 -1.53 4.27 -6.76
C ILE A 106 -0.81 5.59 -7.07
N SER A 107 0.25 5.88 -6.31
CA SER A 107 1.11 7.03 -6.49
C SER A 107 2.15 6.81 -7.61
N PHE A 108 2.82 7.89 -8.01
CA PHE A 108 3.81 7.87 -9.10
C PHE A 108 5.07 7.06 -8.75
N ASP A 109 5.34 6.83 -7.47
CA ASP A 109 6.44 6.02 -6.93
C ASP A 109 5.99 4.60 -6.55
N CYS A 110 4.84 4.16 -7.08
CA CYS A 110 4.26 2.82 -6.89
C CYS A 110 3.79 2.53 -5.45
N GLY A 111 3.45 3.56 -4.68
CA GLY A 111 2.79 3.44 -3.39
C GLY A 111 1.32 3.05 -3.56
N HIS A 112 0.94 1.92 -2.99
CA HIS A 112 -0.43 1.39 -3.10
C HIS A 112 -1.23 1.62 -1.82
N GLY A 113 -2.45 2.12 -1.95
CA GLY A 113 -3.49 2.13 -0.93
C GLY A 113 -3.17 2.97 0.32
N ILE A 114 -3.82 2.60 1.43
CA ILE A 114 -3.87 3.38 2.68
C ILE A 114 -2.48 3.71 3.25
N MET A 115 -1.60 2.72 3.25
CA MET A 115 -0.26 2.80 3.83
C MET A 115 0.82 3.16 2.79
N GLN A 116 0.40 3.46 1.54
CA GLN A 116 1.27 3.74 0.38
C GLN A 116 2.42 2.72 0.27
N VAL A 117 2.07 1.44 0.27
CA VAL A 117 3.05 0.35 0.24
C VAL A 117 3.76 0.34 -1.11
N THR A 118 5.08 0.58 -1.11
CA THR A 118 5.96 0.53 -2.29
C THR A 118 6.81 -0.73 -2.34
N THR A 119 7.21 -1.26 -1.19
CA THR A 119 8.14 -2.41 -1.10
C THR A 119 7.49 -3.67 -1.67
N GLY A 120 8.06 -4.21 -2.75
CA GLY A 120 7.52 -5.36 -3.47
C GLY A 120 6.40 -5.02 -4.46
N MET A 121 6.12 -3.72 -4.68
CA MET A 121 5.06 -3.22 -5.57
C MET A 121 5.60 -2.61 -6.87
N THR A 122 6.88 -2.83 -7.18
CA THR A 122 7.49 -2.59 -8.50
C THR A 122 7.60 -3.91 -9.27
N LEU A 123 7.92 -3.86 -10.57
CA LEU A 123 8.44 -5.04 -11.28
C LEU A 123 9.69 -5.58 -10.53
N PRO A 124 9.93 -6.90 -10.42
CA PRO A 124 9.47 -7.98 -11.29
C PRO A 124 8.11 -8.56 -10.87
N LEU A 125 7.32 -8.87 -11.89
CA LEU A 125 6.09 -9.63 -11.76
C LEU A 125 6.46 -11.12 -11.49
N GLY A 126 5.55 -11.89 -10.90
CA GLY A 126 5.68 -13.34 -10.80
C GLY A 126 5.68 -14.05 -12.15
N ASP A 127 5.58 -15.38 -12.14
CA ASP A 127 5.69 -16.23 -13.33
C ASP A 127 4.86 -15.72 -14.52
N GLY A 128 5.51 -15.65 -15.69
CA GLY A 128 4.88 -15.17 -16.92
C GLY A 128 4.63 -13.66 -16.97
N GLY A 129 5.26 -12.89 -16.08
CA GLY A 129 5.09 -11.44 -16.05
C GLY A 129 3.75 -11.01 -15.43
N ARG A 130 3.28 -11.70 -14.39
CA ARG A 130 1.97 -11.45 -13.73
C ARG A 130 2.10 -10.94 -12.30
N ALA A 131 1.18 -10.09 -11.85
CA ALA A 131 1.17 -9.68 -10.45
C ALA A 131 1.06 -10.90 -9.52
N THR A 132 1.84 -10.92 -8.44
CA THR A 132 1.76 -11.99 -7.44
C THR A 132 0.52 -11.83 -6.57
N ASP A 133 0.09 -12.91 -5.90
CA ASP A 133 -1.02 -12.87 -4.94
C ASP A 133 -0.83 -11.80 -3.87
N ARG A 134 0.40 -11.60 -3.40
CA ARG A 134 0.76 -10.54 -2.44
C ARG A 134 0.55 -9.15 -3.01
N GLN A 135 0.94 -8.92 -4.27
CA GLN A 135 0.73 -7.62 -4.94
C GLN A 135 -0.77 -7.34 -5.12
N VAL A 136 -1.54 -8.35 -5.53
CA VAL A 136 -3.00 -8.24 -5.65
C VAL A 136 -3.62 -7.88 -4.30
N LEU A 137 -3.29 -8.62 -3.24
CA LEU A 137 -3.81 -8.36 -1.89
C LEU A 137 -3.45 -6.96 -1.36
N VAL A 138 -2.20 -6.53 -1.54
CA VAL A 138 -1.75 -5.19 -1.13
C VAL A 138 -2.51 -4.10 -1.91
N ALA A 139 -2.79 -4.31 -3.19
CA ALA A 139 -3.43 -3.33 -4.06
C ALA A 139 -4.96 -3.27 -3.93
N THR A 140 -5.62 -4.36 -3.52
CA THR A 140 -7.10 -4.47 -3.58
C THR A 140 -7.77 -4.77 -2.25
N HIS A 141 -7.01 -5.02 -1.16
CA HIS A 141 -7.57 -5.36 0.15
C HIS A 141 -6.98 -4.51 1.29
N TYR A 142 -7.79 -3.64 1.88
CA TYR A 142 -7.34 -2.68 2.88
C TYR A 142 -6.67 -3.33 4.12
N VAL A 143 -7.19 -4.45 4.62
CA VAL A 143 -6.58 -5.17 5.76
C VAL A 143 -5.16 -5.65 5.46
N HIS A 144 -4.92 -6.19 4.25
CA HIS A 144 -3.60 -6.65 3.83
C HIS A 144 -2.64 -5.46 3.60
N ASN A 145 -3.16 -4.36 3.04
CA ASN A 145 -2.40 -3.13 2.86
C ASN A 145 -1.94 -2.54 4.22
N ILE A 146 -2.86 -2.43 5.18
CA ILE A 146 -2.58 -1.94 6.54
C ILE A 146 -1.59 -2.85 7.26
N ALA A 147 -1.81 -4.17 7.22
CA ALA A 147 -0.89 -5.14 7.82
C ALA A 147 0.52 -5.03 7.23
N ARG A 148 0.63 -4.85 5.91
CA ARG A 148 1.92 -4.67 5.24
C ARG A 148 2.60 -3.36 5.63
N GLY A 149 1.84 -2.26 5.79
CA GLY A 149 2.37 -1.02 6.34
C GLY A 149 2.91 -1.18 7.77
N ALA A 150 2.18 -1.89 8.64
CA ALA A 150 2.63 -2.18 10.00
C ALA A 150 3.92 -3.03 10.01
N TYR A 151 3.99 -4.07 9.17
CA TYR A 151 5.22 -4.84 8.96
C TYR A 151 6.38 -3.93 8.58
N ILE A 152 6.20 -3.06 7.58
CA ILE A 152 7.27 -2.18 7.08
C ILE A 152 7.77 -1.25 8.19
N LEU A 153 6.88 -0.71 9.01
CA LEU A 153 7.28 0.15 10.13
C LEU A 153 8.15 -0.62 11.16
N VAL A 154 7.80 -1.86 11.49
CA VAL A 154 8.64 -2.69 12.39
C VAL A 154 9.95 -3.09 11.73
N ASP A 155 9.93 -3.44 10.44
CA ASP A 155 11.17 -3.69 9.67
C ASP A 155 12.11 -2.48 9.75
N LYS A 156 11.58 -1.26 9.59
CA LYS A 156 12.38 -0.04 9.75
C LYS A 156 12.88 0.19 11.17
N TRP A 157 12.09 -0.15 12.17
CA TRP A 157 12.50 -0.07 13.58
C TRP A 157 13.62 -1.06 13.90
N ASN A 158 13.51 -2.31 13.43
CA ASN A 158 14.50 -3.38 13.65
C ASN A 158 15.77 -3.22 12.81
N GLN A 159 15.85 -2.21 11.93
CA GLN A 159 17.11 -1.84 11.28
C GLN A 159 18.08 -1.12 12.20
N ALA A 160 17.64 -0.71 13.40
CA ALA A 160 18.54 -0.21 14.43
C ALA A 160 19.06 -1.37 15.28
N PRO A 161 20.37 -1.41 15.62
CA PRO A 161 21.35 -0.34 15.45
C PRO A 161 22.15 -0.35 14.14
N GLU A 162 22.05 -1.41 13.32
CA GLU A 162 23.02 -1.72 12.26
C GLU A 162 22.97 -0.74 11.09
N PHE A 163 21.75 -0.32 10.72
CA PHE A 163 21.49 0.55 9.59
C PHE A 163 20.79 1.84 9.99
N ARG A 164 20.30 1.94 11.23
CA ARG A 164 19.58 3.11 11.75
C ARG A 164 20.06 3.50 13.15
N PRO A 165 20.01 4.80 13.48
CA PRO A 165 20.24 5.25 14.84
C PRO A 165 19.09 4.89 15.79
N ILE A 166 19.35 5.04 17.08
CA ILE A 166 18.45 4.69 18.16
C ILE A 166 17.92 5.96 18.83
N THR A 167 16.59 6.01 19.03
CA THR A 167 15.97 6.91 20.01
C THR A 167 15.67 6.14 21.30
N GLY A 168 15.85 6.80 22.44
CA GLY A 168 15.60 6.22 23.75
C GLY A 168 16.79 5.46 24.32
N THR A 169 18.00 5.98 24.16
CA THR A 169 19.21 5.42 24.79
C THR A 169 19.11 5.32 26.31
N ASP A 170 18.28 6.16 26.93
CA ASP A 170 17.97 6.25 28.36
C ASP A 170 16.79 5.35 28.79
N THR A 171 15.95 4.92 27.85
CA THR A 171 14.78 4.06 28.11
C THR A 171 14.92 2.66 27.52
N GLY A 172 16.10 2.34 26.97
CA GLY A 172 16.35 1.07 26.28
C GLY A 172 15.46 0.90 25.05
N SER A 173 15.19 1.98 24.31
CA SER A 173 14.29 2.00 23.16
C SER A 173 12.95 1.29 23.43
N ASN A 174 12.35 1.55 24.60
CA ASN A 174 11.07 0.96 24.95
C ASN A 174 10.03 1.24 23.84
N PRO A 175 9.49 0.21 23.15
CA PRO A 175 8.60 0.40 22.00
C PRO A 175 7.20 0.90 22.39
N LEU A 176 6.85 0.88 23.69
CA LEU A 176 5.61 1.48 24.19
C LEU A 176 5.67 3.00 24.29
N LEU A 177 6.86 3.61 24.20
CA LEU A 177 7.02 5.06 24.16
C LEU A 177 6.94 5.54 22.71
N VAL A 178 5.96 6.40 22.40
CA VAL A 178 5.72 6.91 21.05
C VAL A 178 6.97 7.60 20.49
N GLU A 179 7.67 8.36 21.32
CA GLU A 179 8.83 9.16 20.91
C GLU A 179 10.01 8.31 20.42
N ASN A 180 10.14 7.09 20.93
CA ASN A 180 11.23 6.19 20.52
C ASN A 180 11.12 5.76 19.06
N TRP A 181 9.94 5.89 18.43
CA TRP A 181 9.72 5.53 17.02
C TRP A 181 10.24 6.56 16.02
N TYR A 182 10.82 7.67 16.48
CA TYR A 182 11.26 8.79 15.63
C TYR A 182 12.04 8.37 14.38
N TYR A 183 13.09 7.54 14.54
CA TYR A 183 13.91 7.10 13.41
C TYR A 183 13.22 6.04 12.53
N ALA A 184 12.34 5.22 13.10
CA ALA A 184 11.52 4.29 12.31
C ALA A 184 10.51 5.06 11.44
N ILE A 185 9.91 6.13 11.95
CA ILE A 185 9.00 7.01 11.21
C ILE A 185 9.74 7.75 10.09
N TRP A 186 10.92 8.31 10.38
CA TRP A 186 11.78 8.86 9.33
C TRP A 186 12.09 7.81 8.26
N SER A 187 12.40 6.59 8.68
CA SER A 187 12.75 5.49 7.78
C SER A 187 11.57 4.95 6.97
N TYR A 188 10.33 5.11 7.45
CA TYR A 188 9.14 4.76 6.70
C TYR A 188 9.07 5.57 5.40
N ASN A 189 9.43 6.86 5.46
CA ASN A 189 9.55 7.75 4.31
C ASN A 189 10.98 7.80 3.73
N GLY A 190 11.75 6.71 3.88
CA GLY A 190 13.01 6.50 3.14
C GLY A 190 14.30 6.94 3.85
N PHE A 191 14.24 7.52 5.05
CA PHE A 191 15.44 7.94 5.81
C PHE A 191 16.42 8.81 4.99
N THR A 192 15.92 9.75 4.18
CA THR A 192 16.78 10.61 3.35
C THR A 192 17.28 11.82 4.11
N GLY A 193 18.46 12.33 3.73
CA GLY A 193 19.07 13.51 4.34
C GLY A 193 19.65 14.51 3.31
N PRO A 194 20.47 15.46 3.77
CA PRO A 194 21.00 16.52 2.93
C PRO A 194 21.77 15.98 1.71
N GLY A 195 21.58 16.61 0.55
CA GLY A 195 22.19 16.18 -0.72
C GLY A 195 21.42 15.10 -1.49
N SER A 196 20.33 14.55 -0.93
CA SER A 196 19.36 13.75 -1.68
C SER A 196 18.42 14.63 -2.51
N THR A 197 17.75 14.05 -3.52
CA THR A 197 16.77 14.78 -4.36
C THR A 197 15.61 15.36 -3.54
N ARG A 198 15.24 14.71 -2.44
CA ARG A 198 14.28 15.19 -1.44
C ARG A 198 14.76 14.79 -0.05
N SER A 199 15.34 15.76 0.66
CA SER A 199 15.79 15.57 2.03
C SER A 199 14.61 15.44 2.99
N ASN A 200 14.76 14.59 4.00
CA ASN A 200 13.81 14.39 5.07
C ASN A 200 14.46 14.61 6.46
N HIS A 201 15.62 15.27 6.47
CA HIS A 201 16.38 15.54 7.68
C HIS A 201 15.85 16.82 8.36
N PRO A 202 15.51 16.79 9.66
CA PRO A 202 14.84 17.91 10.33
C PRO A 202 15.66 19.21 10.37
N ALA A 203 17.00 19.08 10.42
CA ALA A 203 17.93 20.20 10.38
C ALA A 203 18.44 20.55 8.96
N ASP A 204 17.85 20.00 7.89
CA ASP A 204 18.17 20.43 6.53
C ASP A 204 17.76 21.89 6.30
N ALA A 205 18.59 22.67 5.61
CA ALA A 205 18.33 24.07 5.30
C ALA A 205 17.10 24.28 4.41
N SER A 206 16.64 23.24 3.67
CA SER A 206 15.38 23.30 2.92
C SER A 206 14.16 23.52 3.83
N PHE A 207 14.26 23.14 5.10
CA PHE A 207 13.23 23.38 6.10
C PHE A 207 13.62 24.57 6.98
N ALA A 208 12.97 25.71 6.79
CA ALA A 208 13.25 26.91 7.60
C ALA A 208 13.09 26.62 9.11
N TRP A 209 14.05 27.04 9.93
CA TRP A 209 14.01 26.87 11.39
C TRP A 209 14.17 28.25 12.09
N PRO A 210 13.42 28.53 13.18
CA PRO A 210 12.36 27.71 13.77
C PRO A 210 11.10 27.64 12.90
N ARG A 211 10.35 26.53 12.99
CA ARG A 211 9.06 26.35 12.32
C ARG A 211 7.94 26.02 13.32
N PRO A 212 6.71 26.51 13.11
CA PRO A 212 5.58 26.18 13.97
C PRO A 212 5.20 24.72 13.76
N ALA A 213 4.67 24.05 14.80
CA ALA A 213 4.20 22.67 14.69
C ALA A 213 3.20 22.49 13.54
N PHE A 214 3.24 21.32 12.90
CA PHE A 214 2.28 20.96 11.86
C PHE A 214 0.90 20.70 12.48
N ARG A 215 -0.13 21.38 11.99
CA ARG A 215 -1.50 21.37 12.54
C ARG A 215 -2.38 20.27 11.96
N CYS A 216 -1.97 19.63 10.88
CA CYS A 216 -2.75 18.58 10.19
C CYS A 216 -4.19 19.00 9.80
N ASP A 217 -4.43 20.30 9.63
CA ASP A 217 -5.75 20.90 9.32
C ASP A 217 -5.90 21.23 7.82
N GLY A 218 -4.89 20.92 7.00
CA GLY A 218 -4.84 21.22 5.57
C GLY A 218 -4.44 22.66 5.22
N THR A 219 -4.14 23.52 6.21
CA THR A 219 -3.78 24.93 5.97
C THR A 219 -2.29 25.17 5.81
N GLN A 220 -1.45 24.21 6.22
CA GLN A 220 0.00 24.24 6.07
C GLN A 220 0.45 23.39 4.87
N SER A 221 1.36 23.95 4.08
CA SER A 221 2.06 23.18 3.04
C SER A 221 2.92 22.10 3.69
N ARG A 222 2.74 20.86 3.25
CA ARG A 222 3.47 19.70 3.76
C ARG A 222 4.96 19.73 3.41
N ASP A 223 5.33 20.34 2.28
CA ASP A 223 6.73 20.43 1.81
C ASP A 223 7.62 21.32 2.71
N ARG A 224 7.02 22.03 3.67
CA ARG A 224 7.74 22.84 4.67
C ARG A 224 8.16 22.05 5.91
N TYR A 225 7.80 20.78 5.98
CA TYR A 225 7.99 19.92 7.15
C TYR A 225 8.67 18.63 6.75
N PRO A 226 9.66 18.16 7.54
CA PRO A 226 10.12 16.79 7.41
C PRO A 226 9.00 15.84 7.88
N TYR A 227 9.03 14.61 7.37
CA TYR A 227 7.96 13.62 7.50
C TYR A 227 7.56 13.30 8.95
N GLN A 228 8.54 13.25 9.85
CA GLN A 228 8.32 12.98 11.27
C GLN A 228 7.48 14.10 11.89
N GLU A 229 7.71 15.36 11.52
CA GLU A 229 6.90 16.49 11.99
C GLU A 229 5.46 16.44 11.44
N LEU A 230 5.26 15.94 10.21
CA LEU A 230 3.92 15.70 9.66
C LEU A 230 3.16 14.65 10.49
N VAL A 231 3.81 13.51 10.75
CA VAL A 231 3.23 12.42 11.54
C VAL A 231 2.92 12.89 12.96
N TRP A 232 3.86 13.53 13.64
CA TRP A 232 3.63 14.08 14.99
C TRP A 232 2.51 15.11 15.02
N GLY A 233 2.47 16.00 14.03
CA GLY A 233 1.40 16.99 13.90
C GLY A 233 0.02 16.36 13.78
N CYS A 234 -0.10 15.29 12.99
CA CYS A 234 -1.35 14.55 12.83
C CYS A 234 -1.70 13.66 14.03
N MET A 235 -0.72 13.15 14.78
CA MET A 235 -1.00 12.49 16.07
C MET A 235 -1.61 13.48 17.07
N ALA A 236 -1.03 14.68 17.16
CA ALA A 236 -1.48 15.73 18.08
C ALA A 236 -2.77 16.41 17.65
N ASN A 237 -3.04 16.46 16.35
CA ASN A 237 -4.22 17.11 15.77
C ASN A 237 -4.90 16.16 14.77
N PRO A 238 -5.61 15.13 15.26
CA PRO A 238 -6.31 14.19 14.40
C PRO A 238 -7.32 14.92 13.49
N PRO A 239 -7.39 14.56 12.21
CA PRO A 239 -8.36 15.11 11.28
C PRO A 239 -9.80 14.89 11.76
N VAL A 240 -10.68 15.80 11.36
CA VAL A 240 -12.10 15.78 11.71
C VAL A 240 -12.94 15.37 10.49
N ARG A 241 -13.83 14.39 10.67
CA ARG A 241 -14.87 14.00 9.70
C ARG A 241 -16.23 14.12 10.38
N ASN A 242 -17.18 14.82 9.73
CA ASN A 242 -18.52 15.06 10.27
C ASN A 242 -18.53 15.58 11.72
N GLY A 243 -17.59 16.48 12.05
CA GLY A 243 -17.46 17.07 13.39
C GLY A 243 -16.81 16.17 14.44
N GLN A 244 -16.39 14.94 14.09
CA GLN A 244 -15.70 14.03 14.99
C GLN A 244 -14.23 13.83 14.58
N GLN A 245 -13.33 13.89 15.55
CA GLN A 245 -11.93 13.48 15.35
C GLN A 245 -11.86 11.98 15.06
N LEU A 246 -11.00 11.62 14.10
CA LEU A 246 -10.84 10.22 13.71
C LEU A 246 -10.19 9.35 14.80
N TRP A 247 -9.39 9.92 15.69
CA TRP A 247 -8.80 9.21 16.83
C TRP A 247 -8.52 10.17 18.00
N GLN A 248 -8.19 9.61 19.16
CA GLN A 248 -7.81 10.39 20.34
C GLN A 248 -6.43 11.07 20.12
N PRO A 249 -6.33 12.40 20.32
CA PRO A 249 -5.07 13.11 20.15
C PRO A 249 -3.96 12.60 21.07
N VAL A 250 -2.75 12.47 20.55
CA VAL A 250 -1.53 12.22 21.34
C VAL A 250 -0.51 13.29 20.98
N ALA A 251 -0.27 14.22 21.90
CA ALA A 251 0.70 15.30 21.75
C ALA A 251 2.14 14.81 22.05
N ALA A 252 2.59 13.82 21.27
CA ALA A 252 3.93 13.25 21.41
C ALA A 252 5.01 14.32 21.21
N THR A 253 6.17 14.13 21.85
CA THR A 253 7.24 15.13 21.84
C THR A 253 8.23 14.89 20.71
N LEU A 254 8.52 15.92 19.91
CA LEU A 254 9.62 15.91 18.95
C LEU A 254 10.97 16.18 19.64
N PRO A 255 12.11 15.73 19.08
CA PRO A 255 13.42 16.18 19.51
C PRO A 255 13.54 17.71 19.46
N ASP A 256 13.92 18.32 20.59
CA ASP A 256 14.06 19.78 20.72
C ASP A 256 15.44 20.23 20.24
N LEU A 257 15.52 20.75 19.00
CA LEU A 257 16.77 21.19 18.37
C LEU A 257 17.43 22.40 19.05
N THR A 258 16.81 23.00 20.08
CA THR A 258 17.49 24.01 20.92
C THR A 258 18.38 23.38 21.99
N LYS A 259 18.21 22.08 22.27
CA LYS A 259 18.95 21.35 23.30
C LYS A 259 20.12 20.56 22.71
N PRO A 260 21.31 20.58 23.36
CA PRO A 260 22.47 19.79 22.93
C PRO A 260 22.19 18.30 22.73
N ALA A 261 21.35 17.72 23.60
CA ALA A 261 20.97 16.30 23.56
C ALA A 261 20.28 15.87 22.26
N PHE A 262 19.74 16.80 21.47
CA PHE A 262 19.07 16.51 20.20
C PHE A 262 19.75 17.19 19.01
N ASN A 263 20.22 18.43 19.16
CA ASN A 263 20.85 19.16 18.06
C ASN A 263 22.23 18.60 17.67
N THR A 264 22.93 17.95 18.60
CA THR A 264 24.22 17.31 18.34
C THR A 264 24.01 16.04 17.52
N PRO A 265 23.20 15.05 17.96
CA PRO A 265 22.96 13.86 17.16
C PRO A 265 22.21 14.13 15.85
N LEU A 266 21.36 15.17 15.78
CA LEU A 266 20.69 15.62 14.56
C LEU A 266 21.47 16.72 13.82
N ASN A 267 22.78 16.82 14.02
CA ASN A 267 23.60 17.69 13.17
C ASN A 267 23.75 17.04 11.79
N VAL A 268 23.47 17.82 10.74
CA VAL A 268 23.54 17.34 9.34
C VAL A 268 24.87 16.71 8.96
N ASN A 269 25.98 17.14 9.58
CA ASN A 269 27.31 16.58 9.33
C ASN A 269 27.47 15.16 9.90
N LEU A 270 26.63 14.76 10.86
CA LEU A 270 26.63 13.43 11.48
C LEU A 270 25.69 12.45 10.77
N PHE A 271 24.98 12.91 9.73
CA PHE A 271 24.18 12.06 8.86
C PHE A 271 25.09 11.20 7.94
N GLN A 272 25.85 10.30 8.56
CA GLN A 272 26.84 9.45 7.90
C GLN A 272 26.72 8.03 8.44
N TYR A 273 26.59 7.04 7.54
CA TYR A 273 26.60 5.63 7.91
C TYR A 273 27.93 5.29 8.63
N PRO A 274 27.94 4.57 9.76
CA PRO A 274 26.86 3.75 10.32
C PRO A 274 25.87 4.47 11.28
N PHE A 275 25.80 5.80 11.25
CA PHE A 275 24.84 6.63 12.00
C PHE A 275 24.92 6.51 13.54
N THR A 276 25.99 5.93 14.08
CA THR A 276 26.16 5.72 15.53
C THR A 276 26.17 7.01 16.34
N GLN A 277 26.59 8.12 15.74
CA GLN A 277 26.64 9.43 16.38
C GLN A 277 25.27 10.15 16.42
N MET A 278 24.24 9.57 15.81
CA MET A 278 22.89 10.11 15.80
C MET A 278 22.00 9.50 16.89
N ASP A 279 22.52 8.61 17.74
CA ASP A 279 21.76 8.08 18.86
C ASP A 279 21.36 9.20 19.84
N MET A 280 20.12 9.16 20.32
CA MET A 280 19.59 10.20 21.19
C MET A 280 18.68 9.64 22.30
N PRO A 281 18.57 10.34 23.45
CA PRO A 281 17.63 9.96 24.50
C PRO A 281 16.18 10.12 24.04
N THR A 282 15.23 9.62 24.81
CA THR A 282 13.79 9.80 24.54
C THR A 282 13.42 11.29 24.69
N PRO A 283 12.82 11.93 23.67
CA PRO A 283 12.22 13.26 23.81
C PRO A 283 11.21 13.33 24.96
N ALA A 284 11.29 14.39 25.77
CA ALA A 284 10.47 14.57 26.97
C ALA A 284 9.51 15.77 26.86
N PRO A 285 8.27 15.67 27.36
CA PRO A 285 7.69 14.52 28.05
C PRO A 285 7.41 13.34 27.10
N ALA A 286 7.64 12.12 27.56
CA ALA A 286 7.40 10.91 26.78
C ALA A 286 5.99 10.34 27.03
N HIS A 287 5.41 9.69 26.02
CA HIS A 287 4.05 9.19 26.06
C HIS A 287 4.00 7.68 25.90
N LEU A 288 3.50 7.00 26.95
CA LEU A 288 3.21 5.58 26.90
C LEU A 288 1.93 5.34 26.12
N ALA A 289 2.00 4.47 25.12
CA ALA A 289 0.84 3.95 24.41
C ALA A 289 0.60 2.50 24.83
N ALA A 290 -0.55 2.27 25.46
CA ALA A 290 -1.00 0.91 25.73
C ALA A 290 -1.26 0.17 24.40
N PRO A 291 -0.91 -1.13 24.30
CA PRO A 291 -1.30 -1.95 23.16
C PRO A 291 -2.82 -1.91 22.94
N ALA A 292 -3.25 -1.88 21.68
CA ALA A 292 -4.67 -1.87 21.35
C ALA A 292 -5.36 -3.16 21.81
N SER A 293 -6.56 -3.03 22.36
CA SER A 293 -7.43 -4.18 22.68
C SER A 293 -8.29 -4.50 21.47
N LEU A 294 -8.35 -5.77 21.08
CA LEU A 294 -9.16 -6.22 19.95
C LEU A 294 -10.47 -6.84 20.43
N ALA A 295 -11.56 -6.47 19.76
CA ALA A 295 -12.84 -7.12 20.00
C ALA A 295 -12.74 -8.61 19.61
N ALA A 296 -13.36 -9.48 20.41
CA ALA A 296 -13.40 -10.91 20.11
C ALA A 296 -13.94 -11.16 18.68
N GLY A 297 -13.28 -12.04 17.94
CA GLY A 297 -13.65 -12.39 16.57
C GLY A 297 -13.39 -11.30 15.52
N TYR A 298 -12.67 -10.22 15.86
CA TYR A 298 -12.45 -9.12 14.91
C TYR A 298 -11.70 -9.58 13.65
N ARG A 299 -10.64 -10.37 13.82
CA ARG A 299 -9.82 -10.87 12.71
C ARG A 299 -10.67 -11.63 11.70
N GLU A 300 -11.51 -12.54 12.18
CA GLU A 300 -12.39 -13.37 11.36
C GLU A 300 -13.41 -12.52 10.61
N ARG A 301 -13.96 -11.47 11.23
CA ARG A 301 -14.88 -10.53 10.57
C ARG A 301 -14.18 -9.64 9.55
N ALA A 302 -12.96 -9.17 9.85
CA ALA A 302 -12.21 -8.26 8.98
C ALA A 302 -11.70 -8.96 7.71
N LEU A 303 -11.28 -10.22 7.83
CA LEU A 303 -10.83 -11.04 6.71
C LEU A 303 -11.99 -11.70 5.97
N GLY A 304 -13.05 -12.06 6.70
CA GLY A 304 -14.16 -12.85 6.18
C GLY A 304 -13.73 -14.23 5.71
N THR A 305 -14.66 -14.89 5.01
CA THR A 305 -14.44 -16.13 4.29
C THR A 305 -14.96 -15.94 2.86
N PRO A 306 -14.23 -15.22 2.01
CA PRO A 306 -14.75 -14.82 0.71
C PRO A 306 -14.77 -16.02 -0.24
N ALA A 307 -15.80 -16.06 -1.10
CA ALA A 307 -16.04 -17.13 -2.05
C ALA A 307 -16.28 -16.52 -3.43
N ILE A 308 -15.33 -16.73 -4.35
CA ILE A 308 -15.44 -16.18 -5.70
C ILE A 308 -16.47 -16.94 -6.53
N ALA A 309 -17.33 -16.20 -7.20
CA ALA A 309 -18.22 -16.70 -8.25
C ALA A 309 -18.24 -15.70 -9.41
N ILE A 310 -18.58 -16.17 -10.62
CA ILE A 310 -18.83 -15.29 -11.76
C ILE A 310 -20.30 -15.33 -12.15
N THR A 311 -20.80 -14.26 -12.76
CA THR A 311 -22.11 -14.25 -13.42
C THR A 311 -21.93 -14.25 -14.92
N GLY A 312 -22.67 -15.09 -15.63
CA GLY A 312 -22.65 -15.19 -17.09
C GLY A 312 -22.07 -16.50 -17.62
N SER A 313 -21.86 -16.54 -18.94
CA SER A 313 -21.33 -17.72 -19.64
C SER A 313 -19.82 -17.83 -19.48
N THR A 314 -19.31 -19.06 -19.30
CA THR A 314 -17.88 -19.39 -19.38
C THR A 314 -17.40 -19.57 -20.82
N SER A 315 -18.27 -19.40 -21.81
CA SER A 315 -17.95 -19.39 -23.24
C SER A 315 -18.46 -18.10 -23.86
N ILE A 316 -17.54 -17.32 -24.43
CA ILE A 316 -17.81 -15.97 -24.96
C ILE A 316 -17.32 -15.90 -26.40
N THR A 317 -18.05 -15.16 -27.24
CA THR A 317 -17.63 -14.86 -28.61
C THR A 317 -17.46 -13.36 -28.79
N LEU A 318 -16.28 -12.94 -29.20
CA LEU A 318 -15.95 -11.56 -29.56
C LEU A 318 -15.75 -11.44 -31.08
N GLN A 319 -16.21 -10.32 -31.64
CA GLN A 319 -16.11 -9.99 -33.06
C GLN A 319 -15.42 -8.64 -33.21
N THR A 320 -14.23 -8.60 -33.82
CA THR A 320 -13.44 -7.35 -33.91
C THR A 320 -14.08 -6.29 -34.80
N ASN A 321 -14.86 -6.70 -35.80
CA ASN A 321 -15.49 -5.80 -36.78
C ASN A 321 -16.97 -5.48 -36.48
N ALA A 322 -17.50 -5.98 -35.36
CA ALA A 322 -18.89 -5.75 -34.98
C ALA A 322 -19.04 -4.47 -34.13
N GLY A 323 -20.27 -4.09 -33.79
CA GLY A 323 -20.51 -2.97 -32.88
C GLY A 323 -19.87 -3.18 -31.49
N PRO A 324 -19.72 -2.12 -30.67
CA PRO A 324 -18.94 -2.14 -29.42
C PRO A 324 -19.32 -3.26 -28.44
N SER A 325 -20.60 -3.63 -28.37
CA SER A 325 -21.13 -4.69 -27.51
C SER A 325 -20.72 -6.11 -27.91
N ARG A 326 -20.13 -6.30 -29.10
CA ARG A 326 -19.59 -7.57 -29.57
C ARG A 326 -18.06 -7.56 -29.67
N GLN A 327 -17.41 -6.41 -29.52
CA GLN A 327 -15.95 -6.28 -29.47
C GLN A 327 -15.38 -6.53 -28.08
N THR A 328 -16.20 -6.37 -27.05
CA THR A 328 -15.81 -6.55 -25.65
C THR A 328 -16.82 -7.43 -24.92
N ALA A 329 -16.38 -8.05 -23.83
CA ALA A 329 -17.26 -8.73 -22.88
C ALA A 329 -16.96 -8.26 -21.47
N SER A 330 -18.01 -7.84 -20.75
CA SER A 330 -17.92 -7.49 -19.34
C SER A 330 -18.26 -8.71 -18.48
N ILE A 331 -17.35 -9.06 -17.58
CA ILE A 331 -17.52 -10.17 -16.64
C ILE A 331 -17.79 -9.59 -15.25
N SER A 332 -18.82 -10.10 -14.59
CA SER A 332 -19.13 -9.74 -13.20
C SER A 332 -18.58 -10.80 -12.25
N ILE A 333 -17.75 -10.37 -11.31
CA ILE A 333 -17.20 -11.15 -10.20
C ILE A 333 -18.06 -10.89 -8.96
N ARG A 334 -18.50 -11.96 -8.29
CA ARG A 334 -19.28 -11.92 -7.06
C ARG A 334 -18.47 -12.51 -5.92
N ASN A 335 -18.62 -11.93 -4.73
CA ASN A 335 -18.28 -12.60 -3.48
C ASN A 335 -19.56 -13.19 -2.90
N THR A 336 -19.72 -14.51 -2.93
CA THR A 336 -20.86 -15.20 -2.30
C THR A 336 -20.62 -15.52 -0.83
N GLY A 337 -19.42 -15.24 -0.32
CA GLY A 337 -19.04 -15.37 1.08
C GLY A 337 -19.13 -14.03 1.81
N THR A 338 -18.21 -13.84 2.76
CA THR A 338 -18.12 -12.64 3.59
C THR A 338 -16.84 -11.84 3.34
N GLY A 339 -16.76 -10.62 3.85
CA GLY A 339 -15.58 -9.76 3.75
C GLY A 339 -15.29 -9.23 2.35
N VAL A 340 -14.06 -8.77 2.13
CA VAL A 340 -13.61 -8.27 0.82
C VAL A 340 -12.90 -9.41 0.08
N LEU A 341 -13.42 -9.79 -1.08
CA LEU A 341 -12.77 -10.71 -2.01
C LEU A 341 -11.79 -9.92 -2.88
N ALA A 342 -10.50 -10.24 -2.81
CA ALA A 342 -9.54 -9.81 -3.82
C ALA A 342 -9.60 -10.80 -4.99
N TRP A 343 -9.55 -10.32 -6.23
CA TRP A 343 -9.53 -11.17 -7.41
C TRP A 343 -8.54 -10.65 -8.45
N TYR A 344 -8.08 -11.55 -9.31
CA TYR A 344 -7.28 -11.22 -10.49
C TYR A 344 -7.64 -12.13 -11.66
N ALA A 345 -7.49 -11.60 -12.88
CA ALA A 345 -7.74 -12.29 -14.13
C ALA A 345 -6.45 -12.34 -14.95
N THR A 346 -6.17 -13.50 -15.52
CA THR A 346 -4.94 -13.75 -16.29
C THR A 346 -5.26 -14.45 -17.60
N THR A 347 -4.37 -14.29 -18.58
CA THR A 347 -4.42 -15.01 -19.85
C THR A 347 -3.00 -15.26 -20.35
N ASN A 348 -2.81 -16.37 -21.09
CA ASN A 348 -1.57 -16.64 -21.83
C ASN A 348 -1.67 -16.11 -23.28
N ASP A 349 -2.85 -15.65 -23.69
CA ASP A 349 -3.15 -15.23 -25.05
C ASP A 349 -2.96 -13.72 -25.17
N ASN A 350 -1.85 -13.29 -25.77
CA ASN A 350 -1.48 -11.87 -25.87
C ASN A 350 -2.46 -11.00 -26.67
N PHE A 351 -3.34 -11.60 -27.47
CA PHE A 351 -4.43 -10.90 -28.17
C PHE A 351 -5.62 -10.57 -27.27
N LEU A 352 -5.70 -11.13 -26.05
CA LEU A 352 -6.72 -10.79 -25.06
C LEU A 352 -6.17 -9.72 -24.10
N ILE A 353 -6.96 -8.66 -23.91
CA ILE A 353 -6.68 -7.58 -22.96
C ILE A 353 -7.72 -7.65 -21.84
N LEU A 354 -7.25 -7.58 -20.60
CA LEU A 354 -8.07 -7.63 -19.38
C LEU A 354 -7.97 -6.30 -18.64
N THR A 355 -9.11 -5.62 -18.45
CA THR A 355 -9.13 -4.31 -17.79
C THR A 355 -10.33 -4.17 -16.83
N PRO A 356 -10.08 -3.91 -15.52
CA PRO A 356 -8.80 -4.04 -14.85
C PRO A 356 -8.38 -5.53 -14.72
N PRO A 357 -7.08 -5.84 -14.57
CA PRO A 357 -6.57 -7.21 -14.44
C PRO A 357 -6.73 -7.75 -13.01
N ALA A 358 -7.02 -6.89 -12.04
CA ALA A 358 -7.31 -7.26 -10.67
C ALA A 358 -8.31 -6.30 -10.04
N GLY A 359 -9.00 -6.76 -9.00
CA GLY A 359 -9.99 -5.95 -8.34
C GLY A 359 -10.43 -6.47 -6.99
N ALA A 360 -11.52 -5.88 -6.49
CA ALA A 360 -12.25 -6.34 -5.31
C ALA A 360 -13.72 -6.67 -5.65
N ALA A 361 -14.35 -7.49 -4.82
CA ALA A 361 -15.80 -7.65 -4.69
C ALA A 361 -16.14 -7.79 -3.20
N THR A 362 -17.32 -7.35 -2.78
CA THR A 362 -17.71 -7.35 -1.36
C THR A 362 -18.74 -8.43 -1.06
N GLY A 363 -18.60 -9.09 0.09
CA GLY A 363 -19.60 -10.03 0.63
C GLY A 363 -20.84 -9.31 1.13
N GLY A 364 -21.88 -10.08 1.46
CA GLY A 364 -23.17 -9.51 1.92
C GLY A 364 -23.11 -8.80 3.29
N ASP A 365 -22.02 -9.01 4.04
CA ASP A 365 -21.73 -8.40 5.33
C ASP A 365 -20.93 -7.08 5.24
N VAL A 366 -20.47 -6.70 4.04
CA VAL A 366 -19.73 -5.46 3.81
C VAL A 366 -20.65 -4.44 3.13
N THR A 367 -20.78 -3.26 3.73
CA THR A 367 -21.61 -2.18 3.18
C THR A 367 -21.03 -1.66 1.86
N CYS A 368 -21.80 -1.76 0.77
CA CYS A 368 -21.41 -1.26 -0.56
C CYS A 368 -22.66 -0.66 -1.23
N THR A 369 -22.72 0.66 -1.35
CA THR A 369 -23.99 1.40 -1.57
C THR A 369 -24.14 2.00 -2.95
N THR A 370 -23.12 1.93 -3.80
CA THR A 370 -23.11 2.58 -5.12
C THR A 370 -23.44 1.61 -6.25
N THR A 371 -23.88 2.13 -7.40
CA THR A 371 -24.10 1.33 -8.61
C THR A 371 -22.81 0.60 -9.01
N GLY A 372 -22.89 -0.71 -9.27
CA GLY A 372 -21.74 -1.57 -9.55
C GLY A 372 -21.29 -2.42 -8.35
N CYS A 373 -21.58 -1.99 -7.11
CA CYS A 373 -21.51 -2.84 -5.93
C CYS A 373 -22.62 -3.91 -5.93
N PRO A 374 -22.44 -5.03 -5.21
CA PRO A 374 -21.25 -5.45 -4.47
C PRO A 374 -20.21 -6.17 -5.35
N ASN A 375 -20.42 -6.18 -6.67
CA ASN A 375 -19.68 -7.01 -7.59
C ASN A 375 -18.42 -6.31 -8.10
N GLY A 376 -17.36 -7.09 -8.30
CA GLY A 376 -16.24 -6.66 -9.14
C GLY A 376 -16.61 -6.80 -10.60
N THR A 377 -16.00 -6.03 -11.48
CA THR A 377 -16.13 -6.19 -12.93
C THR A 377 -14.79 -6.06 -13.62
N PHE A 378 -14.63 -6.79 -14.72
CA PHE A 378 -13.57 -6.54 -15.69
C PHE A 378 -14.07 -6.75 -17.11
N THR A 379 -13.41 -6.10 -18.05
CA THR A 379 -13.69 -6.19 -19.47
C THR A 379 -12.60 -7.02 -20.15
N ILE A 380 -13.04 -7.97 -20.98
CA ILE A 380 -12.20 -8.66 -21.96
C ILE A 380 -12.35 -7.92 -23.28
N SER A 381 -11.24 -7.46 -23.84
CA SER A 381 -11.17 -6.90 -25.20
C SER A 381 -10.08 -7.58 -26.01
N VAL A 382 -10.08 -7.32 -27.32
CA VAL A 382 -9.14 -7.94 -28.27
C VAL A 382 -8.17 -6.91 -28.79
N ASN A 383 -6.88 -7.26 -28.83
CA ASN A 383 -5.89 -6.56 -29.65
C ASN A 383 -5.82 -7.21 -31.04
N PRO A 384 -6.40 -6.59 -32.09
CA PRO A 384 -6.44 -7.20 -33.41
C PRO A 384 -5.06 -7.38 -34.04
N THR A 385 -4.07 -6.56 -33.65
CA THR A 385 -2.69 -6.64 -34.17
C THR A 385 -1.93 -7.87 -33.70
N LEU A 386 -2.38 -8.48 -32.61
CA LEU A 386 -1.77 -9.68 -32.02
C LEU A 386 -2.60 -10.95 -32.31
N LEU A 387 -3.70 -10.83 -33.05
CA LEU A 387 -4.52 -11.99 -33.40
C LEU A 387 -3.73 -12.94 -34.32
N PRO A 388 -3.63 -14.23 -33.99
CA PRO A 388 -2.86 -15.18 -34.79
C PRO A 388 -3.54 -15.51 -36.14
N ARG A 389 -4.85 -15.33 -36.26
CA ARG A 389 -5.67 -15.67 -37.45
C ARG A 389 -7.10 -15.12 -37.32
N ALA A 390 -7.89 -15.24 -38.39
CA ALA A 390 -9.33 -14.88 -38.47
C ALA A 390 -10.21 -15.46 -37.36
N ARG A 391 -9.83 -16.62 -36.84
CA ARG A 391 -10.55 -17.27 -35.74
C ARG A 391 -9.56 -17.76 -34.70
N ALA A 392 -9.52 -17.11 -33.55
CA ALA A 392 -8.66 -17.49 -32.44
C ALA A 392 -9.52 -17.95 -31.26
N THR A 393 -8.96 -18.83 -30.44
CA THR A 393 -9.56 -19.21 -29.16
C THR A 393 -8.51 -18.95 -28.11
N GLY A 394 -8.87 -18.20 -27.08
CA GLY A 394 -8.03 -17.95 -25.92
C GLY A 394 -8.74 -18.31 -24.63
N GLN A 395 -7.99 -18.30 -23.53
CA GLN A 395 -8.50 -18.58 -22.20
C GLN A 395 -8.19 -17.44 -21.24
N VAL A 396 -9.19 -17.12 -20.41
CA VAL A 396 -9.04 -16.21 -19.27
C VAL A 396 -9.26 -17.02 -18.00
N THR A 397 -8.28 -17.00 -17.10
CA THR A 397 -8.35 -17.63 -15.79
C THR A 397 -8.55 -16.56 -14.73
N ILE A 398 -9.62 -16.69 -13.96
CA ILE A 398 -9.97 -15.80 -12.85
C ILE A 398 -9.66 -16.54 -11.55
N SER A 399 -8.97 -15.88 -10.63
CA SER A 399 -8.55 -16.46 -9.36
C SER A 399 -8.66 -15.44 -8.24
N SER A 400 -8.60 -15.91 -7.00
CA SER A 400 -8.65 -15.07 -5.81
C SER A 400 -7.61 -15.56 -4.80
N PRO A 401 -6.69 -14.69 -4.35
CA PRO A 401 -5.64 -15.07 -3.39
C PRO A 401 -6.16 -15.25 -1.96
N ASN A 402 -7.37 -14.74 -1.64
CA ASN A 402 -7.98 -14.88 -0.31
C ASN A 402 -9.24 -15.76 -0.31
N SER A 403 -9.52 -16.48 -1.40
CA SER A 403 -10.59 -17.48 -1.47
C SER A 403 -10.02 -18.88 -1.67
N SER A 404 -10.67 -19.88 -1.08
CA SER A 404 -10.33 -21.29 -1.32
C SER A 404 -11.01 -21.90 -2.55
N ALA A 405 -11.87 -21.15 -3.24
CA ALA A 405 -12.56 -21.63 -4.42
C ALA A 405 -11.59 -21.81 -5.60
N ALA A 406 -11.85 -22.84 -6.42
CA ALA A 406 -11.04 -23.13 -7.59
C ALA A 406 -11.08 -21.99 -8.62
N PRO A 407 -9.98 -21.77 -9.38
CA PRO A 407 -9.98 -20.83 -10.48
C PRO A 407 -11.12 -21.06 -11.48
N VAL A 408 -11.72 -19.98 -11.96
CA VAL A 408 -12.75 -20.03 -13.00
C VAL A 408 -12.12 -19.77 -14.36
N VAL A 409 -12.37 -20.63 -15.33
CA VAL A 409 -11.84 -20.50 -16.70
C VAL A 409 -12.95 -20.08 -17.65
N ILE A 410 -12.70 -19.02 -18.40
CA ILE A 410 -13.55 -18.54 -19.48
C ILE A 410 -12.85 -18.82 -20.81
N THR A 411 -13.54 -19.51 -21.71
CA THR A 411 -13.11 -19.69 -23.11
C THR A 411 -13.61 -18.52 -23.94
N VAL A 412 -12.69 -17.85 -24.64
CA VAL A 412 -12.99 -16.70 -25.49
C VAL A 412 -12.71 -17.06 -26.94
N GLN A 413 -13.76 -17.15 -27.74
CA GLN A 413 -13.66 -17.28 -29.19
C GLN A 413 -13.62 -15.89 -29.80
N VAL A 414 -12.64 -15.62 -30.65
CA VAL A 414 -12.51 -14.36 -31.36
C VAL A 414 -12.66 -14.60 -32.85
N VAL A 415 -13.52 -13.81 -33.49
CA VAL A 415 -13.72 -13.81 -34.93
C VAL A 415 -13.35 -12.42 -35.47
N ALA A 416 -12.46 -12.40 -36.45
CA ALA A 416 -12.07 -11.22 -37.20
C ALA A 416 -12.28 -11.50 -38.69
N ASP A 417 -12.95 -10.60 -39.40
CA ASP A 417 -12.96 -10.63 -40.86
C ASP A 417 -11.70 -9.95 -41.36
N PHE A 418 -10.91 -10.68 -42.13
CA PHE A 418 -9.77 -10.12 -42.85
C PHE A 418 -10.27 -9.71 -44.24
N GLU A 419 -10.20 -8.43 -44.59
CA GLU A 419 -10.26 -8.05 -46.00
C GLU A 419 -8.99 -8.58 -46.67
N VAL A 420 -9.17 -9.41 -47.69
CA VAL A 420 -8.08 -9.81 -48.58
C VAL A 420 -7.75 -8.59 -49.45
N GLY A 421 -6.88 -7.73 -48.94
CA GLY A 421 -6.13 -6.81 -49.78
C GLY A 421 -5.29 -7.62 -50.78
N THR A 422 -5.02 -7.02 -51.94
CA THR A 422 -4.18 -7.54 -53.02
C THR A 422 -3.00 -8.37 -52.50
N PRO A 423 -2.61 -9.49 -53.17
CA PRO A 423 -1.61 -10.43 -52.64
C PRO A 423 -0.35 -9.72 -52.13
N GLY A 424 -0.10 -9.78 -50.82
CA GLY A 424 1.10 -9.19 -50.20
C GLY A 424 0.88 -8.38 -48.92
N THR A 425 -0.34 -7.96 -48.57
CA THR A 425 -0.60 -7.24 -47.32
C THR A 425 -1.89 -7.69 -46.64
N SER A 426 -1.79 -8.57 -45.63
CA SER A 426 -2.88 -8.82 -44.68
C SER A 426 -2.60 -8.02 -43.41
N ARG A 427 -3.48 -7.09 -43.03
CA ARG A 427 -3.54 -6.49 -41.70
C ARG A 427 -4.95 -6.69 -41.16
N ALA A 428 -5.07 -7.14 -39.92
CA ALA A 428 -6.35 -7.08 -39.20
C ALA A 428 -6.73 -5.61 -39.04
N ARG A 429 -7.99 -5.25 -39.33
CA ARG A 429 -8.52 -3.92 -39.00
C ARG A 429 -8.81 -3.81 -37.50
#